data_AF-A0AAW0R450-F1
#
_entry.id   AF-A0AAW0R450-F1
#
_cell.length_a   1.000
_cell.length_b   1.000
_cell.length_c   1.000
_cell.angle_alpha   90.00
_cell.angle_beta   90.00
_cell.angle_gamma   90.00
#
_symmetry.space_group_name_H-M   'P 1'
#
loop_
_entity.id
_entity.type
_entity.pdbx_description
1 polymer ?
#
loop_
_entity_poly.entity_id
_entity_poly.type
_entity_poly.pdbx_seq_one_letter_code
_entity_poly.pdbx_strand_id
1 'polypeptide(L)'
;MSQCGLHYVRQDADHVVYTQHPDYIHPRDLSQRLVREYGGTRFRISLRRNIYVVYVDSEVARFDKQTGYISGGSDDIEAAQEVLIRANKARAVSQL
;
A
#
# COMPACT_ATOMS: atom_id res chain seq x y z
N MET A 1 15.32 -9.50 -10.40
CA MET A 1 14.63 -8.90 -9.25
C MET A 1 13.14 -8.94 -9.55
N SER A 2 12.40 -9.88 -8.97
CA SER A 2 11.00 -10.10 -9.38
C SER A 2 10.13 -8.94 -8.90
N GLN A 3 9.75 -8.09 -9.87
CA GLN A 3 8.53 -7.28 -9.84
C GLN A 3 7.47 -8.04 -9.04
N CYS A 4 6.90 -7.40 -8.01
CA CYS A 4 5.72 -7.94 -7.34
C CYS A 4 4.75 -8.38 -8.43
N GLY A 5 4.45 -9.67 -8.54
CA GLY A 5 3.51 -10.22 -9.54
C GLY A 5 2.06 -9.78 -9.30
N LEU A 6 1.86 -8.74 -8.49
CA LEU A 6 0.58 -8.14 -8.20
C LEU A 6 0.06 -7.52 -9.49
N HIS A 7 -0.96 -8.15 -10.06
CA HIS A 7 -1.66 -7.67 -11.23
C HIS A 7 -2.64 -6.59 -10.78
N TYR A 8 -2.38 -5.35 -11.19
CA TYR A 8 -3.32 -4.25 -11.00
C TYR A 8 -4.66 -4.59 -11.68
N VAL A 9 -5.74 -4.42 -10.94
CA VAL A 9 -7.10 -4.65 -11.44
C VAL A 9 -7.81 -3.32 -11.66
N ARG A 10 -7.88 -2.50 -10.62
CA ARG A 10 -8.59 -1.20 -10.65
C ARG A 10 -8.21 -0.31 -9.49
N GLN A 11 -8.61 0.95 -9.60
CA GLN A 11 -8.57 1.94 -8.53
C GLN A 11 -10.00 2.36 -8.21
N ASP A 12 -10.38 2.20 -6.95
CA ASP A 12 -11.62 2.70 -6.36
C ASP A 12 -11.34 4.04 -5.64
N ALA A 13 -12.37 4.70 -5.10
CA ALA A 13 -12.25 6.02 -4.48
C ALA A 13 -11.21 6.04 -3.33
N ASP A 14 -11.23 5.01 -2.49
CA ASP A 14 -10.40 4.92 -1.28
C ASP A 14 -9.29 3.87 -1.37
N HIS A 15 -9.34 2.96 -2.34
CA HIS A 15 -8.42 1.81 -2.41
C HIS A 15 -7.94 1.53 -3.84
N VAL A 16 -6.76 0.94 -3.94
CA VAL A 16 -6.26 0.30 -5.16
C VAL A 16 -6.35 -1.21 -5.01
N VAL A 17 -6.83 -1.88 -6.04
CA VAL A 17 -7.08 -3.33 -6.03
C VAL A 17 -6.07 -4.03 -6.93
N TYR A 18 -5.37 -4.99 -6.35
CA TYR A 18 -4.44 -5.89 -7.02
C TYR A 18 -4.88 -7.34 -6.88
N THR A 19 -4.34 -8.20 -7.74
CA THR A 19 -4.55 -9.66 -7.67
C THR A 19 -3.26 -10.43 -7.80
N GLN A 20 -3.22 -11.61 -7.20
CA GLN A 20 -2.06 -12.50 -7.25
C GLN A 20 -2.52 -13.95 -7.13
N HIS A 21 -1.95 -14.85 -7.96
CA HIS A 21 -2.25 -16.28 -7.85
C HIS A 21 -1.43 -16.91 -6.71
N PRO A 22 -2.04 -17.78 -5.88
CA PRO A 22 -1.37 -18.47 -4.77
C PRO A 22 -0.23 -19.39 -5.21
N ASP A 23 -0.28 -19.93 -6.43
CA ASP A 23 0.78 -20.78 -6.97
C ASP A 23 2.14 -20.06 -7.09
N TYR A 24 2.14 -18.73 -7.14
CA TYR A 24 3.37 -17.93 -7.28
C TYR A 24 3.89 -17.36 -5.96
N ILE A 25 3.07 -17.31 -4.91
CA ILE A 25 3.49 -16.76 -3.62
C ILE A 25 2.66 -17.33 -2.48
N HIS A 26 3.34 -17.77 -1.43
CA HIS A 26 2.70 -18.24 -0.21
C HIS A 26 2.05 -17.05 0.53
N PRO A 27 0.89 -17.22 1.18
CA PRO A 27 0.15 -16.12 1.80
C PRO A 27 0.95 -15.41 2.91
N ARG A 28 1.82 -16.14 3.62
CA ARG A 28 2.73 -15.55 4.62
C ARG A 28 3.73 -14.58 3.99
N ASP A 29 4.32 -14.96 2.86
CA ASP A 29 5.32 -14.14 2.16
C ASP A 29 4.66 -12.93 1.51
N LEU A 30 3.46 -13.11 0.95
CA LEU A 30 2.64 -12.01 0.44
C LEU A 30 2.34 -10.99 1.54
N SER A 31 1.88 -11.45 2.71
CA SER A 31 1.58 -10.57 3.84
C SER A 31 2.84 -9.84 4.34
N GLN A 32 3.96 -10.54 4.56
CA GLN A 32 5.21 -9.91 4.99
C GLN A 32 5.71 -8.86 4.01
N ARG A 33 5.56 -9.10 2.70
CA ARG A 33 5.91 -8.13 1.66
C ARG A 33 5.02 -6.90 1.72
N LEU A 34 3.70 -7.07 1.81
CA LEU A 34 2.75 -5.96 1.92
C LEU A 34 2.94 -5.14 3.20
N VAL A 35 3.33 -5.77 4.32
CA VAL A 35 3.71 -5.06 5.54
C VAL A 35 4.93 -4.18 5.31
N ARG A 36 5.96 -4.67 4.60
CA ARG A 36 7.16 -3.89 4.29
C ARG A 36 6.90 -2.75 3.31
N GLU A 37 6.01 -2.96 2.35
CA GLU A 37 5.74 -2.01 1.26
C GLU A 37 4.73 -0.92 1.67
N TYR A 38 3.65 -1.30 2.36
CA TYR A 38 2.54 -0.40 2.67
C TYR A 38 2.33 -0.14 4.17
N GLY A 39 2.95 -0.93 5.05
CA GLY A 39 2.70 -0.91 6.49
C GLY A 39 1.55 -1.85 6.91
N GLY A 40 1.56 -2.31 8.16
CA GLY A 40 0.69 -3.41 8.63
C GLY A 40 -0.81 -3.15 8.70
N THR A 41 -1.26 -1.89 8.62
CA THR A 41 -2.68 -1.50 8.75
C THR A 41 -3.31 -0.97 7.48
N ARG A 42 -2.55 -0.88 6.38
CA ARG A 42 -2.91 -0.14 5.16
C ARG A 42 -3.26 -1.02 3.97
N PHE A 43 -3.45 -2.32 4.22
CA PHE A 43 -3.86 -3.27 3.22
C PHE A 43 -4.77 -4.35 3.79
N ARG A 44 -5.57 -4.95 2.92
CA ARG A 44 -6.38 -6.13 3.23
C ARG A 44 -6.20 -7.17 2.14
N ILE A 45 -5.95 -8.41 2.54
CA ILE A 45 -5.89 -9.56 1.62
C ILE A 45 -7.17 -10.36 1.75
N SER A 46 -7.73 -10.81 0.64
CA SER A 46 -8.86 -11.73 0.61
C SER A 46 -8.62 -12.81 -0.45
N LEU A 47 -8.80 -14.08 -0.10
CA LEU A 47 -8.75 -15.17 -1.07
C LEU A 47 -10.15 -15.36 -1.68
N ARG A 48 -10.26 -15.24 -3.01
CA ARG A 48 -11.51 -15.47 -3.75
C ARG A 48 -11.25 -16.32 -4.98
N ARG A 49 -11.98 -17.43 -5.13
CA ARG A 49 -11.85 -18.37 -6.27
C ARG A 49 -10.38 -18.74 -6.55
N ASN A 50 -9.64 -19.06 -5.49
CA ASN A 50 -8.21 -19.38 -5.55
C ASN A 50 -7.30 -18.26 -6.07
N ILE A 51 -7.70 -16.99 -5.92
CA ILE A 51 -6.88 -15.83 -6.27
C ILE A 51 -6.84 -14.89 -5.05
N TYR A 52 -5.65 -14.42 -4.68
CA TYR A 52 -5.53 -13.35 -3.70
C TYR A 52 -5.97 -12.04 -4.32
N VAL A 53 -6.91 -11.36 -3.68
CA VAL A 53 -7.32 -9.99 -3.97
C VAL A 53 -6.77 -9.12 -2.86
N VAL A 54 -5.94 -8.15 -3.22
CA VAL A 54 -5.27 -7.24 -2.31
C VAL A 54 -5.86 -5.85 -2.48
N TYR A 55 -6.37 -5.28 -1.40
CA TYR A 55 -6.85 -3.91 -1.33
C TYR A 55 -5.78 -3.10 -0.60
N VAL A 56 -5.31 -2.02 -1.19
CA VAL A 56 -4.32 -1.11 -0.60
C VAL A 56 -4.93 0.27 -0.51
N ASP A 57 -4.77 0.96 0.61
CA ASP A 57 -5.31 2.32 0.76
C ASP A 57 -4.72 3.28 -0.28
N SER A 58 -5.58 4.03 -0.95
CA SER A 58 -5.22 4.90 -2.07
C SER A 58 -4.35 6.08 -1.64
N GLU A 59 -4.46 6.53 -0.39
CA GLU A 59 -3.59 7.57 0.17
C GLU A 59 -2.12 7.11 0.19
N VAL A 60 -1.88 5.81 0.39
CA VAL A 60 -0.54 5.21 0.42
C VAL A 60 -0.05 4.88 -0.98
N ALA A 61 -0.94 4.33 -1.82
CA ALA A 61 -0.63 4.00 -3.21
C ALA A 61 -0.29 5.23 -4.08
N ARG A 62 -0.71 6.44 -3.68
CA ARG A 62 -0.39 7.70 -4.36
C ARG A 62 1.03 8.22 -4.08
N PHE A 63 1.60 7.93 -2.90
CA PHE A 63 2.98 8.30 -2.61
C PHE A 63 3.97 7.54 -3.51
N ASP A 64 3.68 6.27 -3.80
CA ASP A 64 4.56 5.41 -4.58
C ASP A 64 4.68 5.82 -6.06
N LYS A 65 3.64 6.45 -6.64
CA LYS A 65 3.69 6.96 -8.02
C LYS A 65 4.52 8.23 -8.19
N GLN A 66 4.86 8.93 -7.10
CA GLN A 66 5.56 10.21 -7.17
C GLN A 66 7.03 10.10 -6.76
N THR A 67 7.44 9.02 -6.09
CA THR A 67 8.83 8.74 -5.76
C THR A 67 9.27 7.45 -6.45
N GLY A 68 9.78 7.54 -7.68
CA GLY A 68 10.46 6.41 -8.29
C GLY A 68 11.62 5.99 -7.40
N TYR A 69 11.50 4.82 -6.76
CA TYR A 69 12.39 4.20 -5.78
C TYR A 69 12.50 4.91 -4.42
N ILE A 70 12.35 4.14 -3.33
CA ILE A 70 13.38 4.08 -2.28
C ILE A 70 13.51 2.64 -1.77
N SER A 71 14.74 2.13 -1.89
CA SER A 71 15.23 0.94 -1.20
C SER A 71 15.23 1.21 0.31
N GLY A 72 14.65 0.31 1.10
CA GLY A 72 14.42 0.51 2.54
C GLY A 72 15.55 1.19 3.31
N GLY A 73 15.21 2.32 3.94
CA GLY A 73 15.96 3.00 4.98
C GLY A 73 14.98 3.44 6.06
N SER A 74 15.26 3.07 7.30
CA SER A 74 14.38 3.26 8.45
C SER A 74 14.16 4.74 8.84
N ASP A 75 14.90 5.66 8.22
CA ASP A 75 14.90 7.10 8.50
C ASP A 75 13.83 7.88 7.69
N ASP A 76 13.30 7.32 6.59
CA ASP A 76 12.33 8.01 5.72
C ASP A 76 10.86 7.93 6.21
N ILE A 77 10.59 7.10 7.23
CA ILE A 77 9.24 6.93 7.80
C ILE A 77 8.83 8.16 8.61
N GLU A 78 9.77 8.84 9.28
CA GLU A 78 9.48 10.02 10.11
C GLU A 78 9.01 11.20 9.26
N ALA A 79 9.66 11.44 8.13
CA ALA A 79 9.27 12.48 7.17
C ALA A 79 7.87 12.23 6.57
N ALA A 80 7.53 10.97 6.26
CA ALA A 80 6.21 10.61 5.76
C ALA A 80 5.10 10.80 6.82
N GLN A 81 5.40 10.54 8.10
CA GLN A 81 4.47 10.81 9.20
C GLN A 81 4.28 12.32 9.43
N GLU A 82 5.34 13.13 9.36
CA GLU A 82 5.23 14.59 9.50
C GLU A 82 4.36 15.22 8.40
N VAL A 83 4.47 14.77 7.15
CA VAL A 83 3.63 15.25 6.04
C VAL A 83 2.15 14.90 6.27
N LEU A 84 1.86 13.68 6.72
CA LEU A 84 0.49 13.23 7.05
C LEU A 84 -0.11 14.01 8.23
N ILE A 85 0.69 14.31 9.26
CA ILE A 85 0.25 15.13 10.40
C ILE A 85 -0.02 16.57 9.95
N ARG A 86 0.82 17.15 9.08
CA ARG A 86 0.62 18.50 8.54
C ARG A 86 -0.62 18.61 7.67
N ALA A 87 -0.86 17.61 6.81
CA ALA A 87 -2.04 17.56 5.94
C ALA A 87 -3.35 17.46 6.75
N ASN A 88 -3.38 16.64 7.80
CA ASN A 88 -4.54 16.54 8.68
C ASN A 88 -4.77 17.81 9.52
N LYS A 89 -3.69 18.46 9.98
CA LYS A 89 -3.79 19.75 10.70
C LYS A 89 -4.35 20.86 9.81
N ALA A 90 -3.95 20.93 8.53
CA ALA A 90 -4.50 21.90 7.59
C ALA A 90 -6.00 21.68 7.31
N ARG A 91 -6.44 20.42 7.28
CA ARG A 91 -7.85 20.07 7.04
C ARG A 91 -8.76 20.41 8.22
N ALA A 92 -8.26 20.30 9.46
CA ALA A 92 -9.01 20.67 10.67
C ALA A 92 -9.20 22.19 10.84
N VAL A 93 -8.31 23.02 10.30
CA VAL A 93 -8.39 24.49 10.41
C VAL A 93 -9.36 25.08 9.37
N SER A 94 -9.68 24.35 8.30
CA SER A 94 -10.57 24.82 7.24
C SER A 94 -12.06 24.55 7.49
N GLN A 95 -12.43 24.04 8.68
CA GLN A 95 -13.82 23.77 9.11
C GLN A 95 -14.30 24.65 10.28
N LEU A 96 -13.57 25.71 10.61
CA LEU A 96 -14.00 26.78 11.53
C LEU A 96 -14.19 28.08 10.74
#